data_AF-W8CDF4-F1
#
_entry.id   AF-W8CDF4-F1
#
_cell.length_a   1.000
_cell.length_b   1.000
_cell.length_c   1.000
_cell.angle_alpha   90.00
_cell.angle_beta   90.00
_cell.angle_gamma   90.00
#
_symmetry.space_group_name_H-M   'P 1'
#
loop_
_entity.id
_entity.type
_entity.pdbx_description
1 polymer ?
#
loop_
_entity_poly.entity_id
_entity_poly.type
_entity_poly.pdbx_seq_one_letter_code
_entity_poly.pdbx_strand_id
1 'polypeptide(L)'
;MINLRRNWFTFILPKARKQGKMSTASKPKGQPPPKLPPQLMHNHRQMALRNVAVAVGSALFAAMAFHLLHNKPKKKKYRDFYSNYDPEKSFMRMAEGGYLHSCPPCSLKDDEEGEGDKKKKK
;
A
#
# COMPACT_ATOMS: atom_id res chain seq x y z
N MET A 1 -24.62 14.30 -29.91
CA MET A 1 -24.87 13.37 -28.78
C MET A 1 -24.17 13.91 -27.55
N ILE A 2 -24.86 14.77 -26.80
CA ILE A 2 -24.34 15.51 -25.65
C ILE A 2 -25.42 15.43 -24.59
N ASN A 3 -25.14 14.79 -23.44
CA ASN A 3 -25.67 15.09 -22.09
C ASN A 3 -25.75 13.83 -21.22
N LEU A 4 -24.69 13.56 -20.45
CA LEU A 4 -24.77 12.69 -19.28
C LEU A 4 -23.91 13.26 -18.14
N ARG A 5 -24.25 14.48 -17.71
CA ARG A 5 -23.56 15.19 -16.61
C ARG A 5 -24.56 15.99 -15.76
N ARG A 6 -25.64 15.38 -15.28
CA ARG A 6 -26.57 16.02 -14.34
C ARG A 6 -27.24 15.01 -13.43
N ASN A 7 -26.52 14.43 -12.47
CA ASN A 7 -27.13 13.93 -11.22
C ASN A 7 -26.12 13.44 -10.17
N TRP A 8 -25.24 14.33 -9.71
CA TRP A 8 -24.45 14.05 -8.50
C TRP A 8 -24.60 15.11 -7.41
N PHE A 9 -25.50 16.08 -7.62
CA PHE A 9 -25.62 17.26 -6.77
C PHE A 9 -26.89 17.31 -5.91
N THR A 10 -27.67 16.22 -5.84
CA THR A 10 -28.91 16.14 -5.04
C THR A 10 -28.78 15.24 -3.81
N PHE A 11 -27.61 14.67 -3.54
CA PHE A 11 -27.37 13.86 -2.34
C PHE A 11 -26.87 14.68 -1.13
N ILE A 12 -26.57 15.96 -1.32
CA ILE A 12 -26.06 16.85 -0.26
C ILE A 12 -27.08 17.96 0.00
N LEU A 13 -28.24 17.59 0.54
CA LEU A 13 -29.07 18.54 1.29
C LEU A 13 -29.38 17.94 2.68
N PRO A 14 -28.92 18.56 3.78
CA PRO A 14 -29.34 18.15 5.10
C PRO A 14 -30.82 18.52 5.28
N LYS A 15 -31.61 17.52 5.64
CA LYS A 15 -33.03 17.61 5.99
C LYS A 15 -33.24 18.71 7.04
N ALA A 16 -34.13 19.64 6.71
CA ALA A 16 -34.51 20.80 7.52
C ALA A 16 -34.72 20.45 9.01
N ARG A 17 -33.93 21.09 9.87
CA ARG A 17 -34.06 21.01 11.33
C ARG A 17 -35.18 21.96 11.77
N LYS A 18 -36.32 21.40 12.17
CA LYS A 18 -37.44 22.12 12.81
C LYS A 18 -36.92 22.92 14.01
N GLN A 19 -37.20 24.23 14.02
CA GLN A 19 -37.04 25.11 15.17
C GLN A 19 -38.03 24.69 16.27
N GLY A 20 -37.53 24.05 17.32
CA GLY A 20 -38.28 23.77 18.54
C GLY A 20 -38.38 25.02 19.40
N LYS A 21 -39.59 25.28 19.89
CA LYS A 21 -40.02 26.44 20.69
C LYS A 21 -39.13 26.66 21.92
N MET A 22 -38.75 27.92 22.13
CA MET A 22 -38.06 28.40 23.33
C MET A 22 -38.97 28.19 24.55
N SER A 23 -38.58 27.29 25.46
CA SER A 23 -39.09 27.30 26.82
C SER A 23 -38.29 28.35 27.61
N THR A 24 -38.99 29.36 28.12
CA THR A 24 -38.46 30.29 29.12
C THR A 24 -38.31 29.55 30.44
N ALA A 25 -37.20 28.84 30.61
CA ALA A 25 -36.84 28.23 31.88
C ALA A 25 -36.39 29.32 32.86
N SER A 26 -37.12 29.45 33.97
CA SER A 26 -36.76 30.27 35.12
C SER A 26 -35.41 29.82 35.70
N LYS A 27 -34.50 30.77 35.93
CA LYS A 27 -33.19 30.51 36.56
C LYS A 27 -33.38 30.19 38.05
N PRO A 28 -32.93 29.03 38.56
CA PRO A 28 -32.79 28.85 40.01
C PRO A 28 -31.65 29.75 40.51
N LYS A 29 -31.95 30.64 41.45
CA LYS A 29 -30.96 31.45 42.16
C LYS A 29 -30.17 30.53 43.09
N GLY A 30 -28.87 30.35 42.86
CA GLY A 30 -27.98 29.66 43.80
C GLY A 30 -26.97 28.65 43.25
N GLN A 31 -26.61 28.67 41.96
CA GLN A 31 -25.51 27.85 41.45
C GLN A 31 -24.24 28.70 41.27
N PRO A 32 -23.06 28.28 41.77
CA PRO A 32 -21.80 28.94 41.42
C PRO A 32 -21.61 28.89 39.90
N PRO A 33 -20.93 29.89 39.29
CA PRO A 33 -20.80 29.98 37.85
C PRO A 33 -20.29 28.65 37.27
N PRO A 34 -20.84 28.19 36.12
CA PRO A 34 -20.34 26.98 35.48
C PRO A 34 -18.84 27.15 35.25
N LYS A 35 -18.05 26.24 35.83
CA LYS A 35 -16.60 26.21 35.63
C LYS A 35 -16.37 26.17 34.12
N LEU A 36 -15.84 27.27 33.57
CA LEU A 36 -15.49 27.34 32.16
C LEU A 36 -14.65 26.10 31.81
N PRO A 37 -14.92 25.41 30.68
CA PRO A 37 -14.13 24.24 30.33
C PRO A 37 -12.64 24.66 30.27
N PRO A 38 -11.73 23.82 30.78
CA PRO A 38 -10.33 24.19 30.96
C PRO A 38 -9.73 24.71 29.64
N GLN A 39 -9.32 25.99 29.70
CA GLN A 39 -8.58 26.77 28.71
C GLN A 39 -9.30 27.00 27.38
N LEU A 40 -9.88 28.19 27.17
CA LEU A 40 -10.48 28.61 25.89
C LEU A 40 -9.45 29.19 24.89
N MET A 41 -8.25 29.52 25.36
CA MET A 41 -7.19 30.17 24.57
C MET A 41 -5.95 29.27 24.57
N HIS A 42 -5.49 28.83 23.39
CA HIS A 42 -4.40 27.88 23.06
C HIS A 42 -4.80 26.49 22.51
N ASN A 43 -6.10 26.13 22.52
CA ASN A 43 -6.54 24.82 22.00
C ASN A 43 -6.27 24.61 20.50
N HIS A 44 -6.45 25.65 19.68
CA HIS A 44 -6.24 25.56 18.23
C HIS A 44 -4.79 25.18 17.89
N ARG A 45 -3.80 25.81 18.54
CA ARG A 45 -2.37 25.52 18.29
C ARG A 45 -2.02 24.10 18.73
N GLN A 46 -2.51 23.65 19.88
CA GLN A 46 -2.28 22.29 20.36
C GLN A 46 -3.00 21.23 19.50
N MET A 47 -4.15 21.55 18.92
CA MET A 47 -4.86 20.70 17.94
C MET A 47 -4.13 20.64 16.60
N ALA A 48 -3.59 21.77 16.11
CA ALA A 48 -2.81 21.77 14.89
C ALA A 48 -1.54 20.94 15.04
N LEU A 49 -0.79 21.10 16.13
CA LEU A 49 0.46 20.38 16.36
C LEU A 49 0.26 18.87 16.48
N ARG A 50 -0.77 18.41 17.21
CA ARG A 50 -1.08 16.98 17.29
C ARG A 50 -1.48 16.39 15.93
N ASN A 51 -2.23 17.14 15.12
CA ASN A 51 -2.66 16.68 13.80
C ASN A 51 -1.45 16.58 12.84
N VAL A 52 -0.54 17.56 12.89
CA VAL A 52 0.71 17.51 12.12
C VAL A 52 1.59 16.34 12.56
N ALA A 53 1.71 16.09 13.87
CA ALA A 53 2.47 14.95 14.38
C ALA A 53 1.89 13.61 13.90
N VAL A 54 0.57 13.46 13.93
CA VAL A 54 -0.12 12.26 13.40
C VAL A 54 0.07 12.14 11.88
N ALA A 55 0.00 13.24 11.14
CA ALA A 55 0.22 13.25 9.70
C ALA A 55 1.66 12.85 9.32
N VAL A 56 2.66 13.35 10.05
CA VAL A 56 4.06 12.95 9.83
C VAL A 56 4.26 11.47 10.16
N GLY A 57 3.70 11.01 11.29
CA GLY A 57 3.75 9.60 11.67
C GLY A 57 3.10 8.68 10.62
N SER A 58 1.93 9.05 10.11
CA SER A 58 1.23 8.26 9.09
C SER A 58 1.93 8.29 7.73
N ALA A 59 2.54 9.41 7.34
CA ALA A 59 3.33 9.51 6.12
C ALA A 59 4.57 8.60 6.16
N LEU A 60 5.32 8.63 7.27
CA LEU A 60 6.47 7.74 7.48
C LEU A 60 6.05 6.27 7.52
N PHE A 61 4.93 5.97 8.19
CA PHE A 61 4.40 4.61 8.25
C PHE A 61 4.00 4.10 6.86
N ALA A 62 3.30 4.91 6.07
CA ALA A 62 2.92 4.56 4.71
C ALA A 62 4.14 4.31 3.81
N ALA A 63 5.15 5.19 3.87
CA ALA A 63 6.39 5.01 3.12
C ALA A 63 7.15 3.74 3.54
N MET A 64 7.24 3.47 4.85
CA MET A 64 7.88 2.28 5.38
C MET A 64 7.13 1.01 4.95
N ALA A 65 5.80 1.00 5.07
CA ALA A 65 4.96 -0.11 4.65
C ALA A 65 5.15 -0.40 3.16
N PHE A 66 5.10 0.63 2.30
CA PHE A 66 5.31 0.45 0.86
C PHE A 66 6.72 -0.07 0.54
N HIS A 67 7.74 0.42 1.23
CA HIS A 67 9.11 -0.05 1.02
C HIS A 67 9.29 -1.52 1.42
N LEU A 68 8.70 -1.94 2.54
CA LEU A 68 8.80 -3.32 3.03
C LEU A 68 7.93 -4.29 2.22
N LEU A 69 6.69 -3.93 1.90
CA LEU A 69 5.76 -4.81 1.20
C LEU A 69 5.93 -4.83 -0.32
N HIS A 70 6.45 -3.76 -0.94
CA HIS A 70 6.56 -3.71 -2.40
C HIS A 70 8.00 -3.87 -2.89
N ASN A 71 8.94 -3.09 -2.34
CA ASN A 71 10.29 -3.03 -2.88
C ASN A 71 11.16 -4.21 -2.43
N LYS A 72 11.10 -4.59 -1.14
CA LYS A 72 11.89 -5.71 -0.62
C LYS A 72 11.53 -7.08 -1.20
N PRO A 73 10.25 -7.49 -1.37
CA PRO A 73 9.95 -8.81 -1.90
C PRO A 73 10.35 -8.96 -3.36
N LYS A 74 10.34 -7.89 -4.17
CA LYS A 74 10.88 -7.93 -5.54
C LYS A 74 12.36 -8.31 -5.50
N LYS A 75 13.17 -7.57 -4.74
CA LYS A 75 14.61 -7.86 -4.59
C LYS A 75 14.88 -9.25 -4.03
N LYS A 76 14.09 -9.68 -3.03
CA LYS A 76 14.18 -11.02 -2.44
C LYS A 76 13.90 -12.12 -3.47
N LYS A 77 12.81 -12.02 -4.23
CA LYS A 77 12.47 -13.00 -5.28
C LYS A 77 13.56 -13.13 -6.34
N TYR A 78 14.10 -12.01 -6.82
CA TYR A 78 15.20 -12.05 -7.80
C TYR A 78 16.46 -12.71 -7.21
N ARG A 79 16.83 -12.36 -5.98
CA ARG A 79 17.98 -12.98 -5.31
C ARG A 79 17.77 -14.48 -5.10
N ASP A 80 16.60 -14.87 -4.60
CA ASP A 80 16.29 -16.26 -4.30
C ASP A 80 16.15 -17.10 -5.60
N PHE A 81 15.74 -16.46 -6.71
CA PHE A 81 15.73 -17.08 -8.05
C PHE A 81 17.16 -17.38 -8.51
N TYR A 82 18.08 -16.42 -8.44
CA TYR A 82 19.45 -16.59 -8.92
C TYR A 82 20.38 -17.32 -7.96
N SER A 83 20.03 -17.48 -6.68
CA SER A 83 20.90 -18.17 -5.72
C SER A 83 21.03 -19.67 -5.99
N ASN A 84 20.00 -20.29 -6.57
CA ASN A 84 19.98 -21.72 -6.91
C ASN A 84 19.67 -21.94 -8.41
N TYR A 85 19.88 -20.91 -9.23
CA TYR A 85 19.61 -21.01 -10.66
C TYR A 85 20.74 -21.76 -11.36
N ASP A 86 20.40 -22.87 -12.00
CA ASP A 86 21.29 -23.62 -12.87
C ASP A 86 20.95 -23.29 -14.34
N PRO A 87 21.85 -22.60 -15.08
CA PRO A 87 21.59 -22.19 -16.45
C PRO A 87 21.45 -23.38 -17.40
N GLU A 88 22.24 -24.44 -17.24
CA GLU A 88 22.24 -25.60 -18.14
C GLU A 88 20.95 -26.38 -18.03
N LYS A 89 20.50 -26.68 -16.81
CA LYS A 89 19.21 -27.35 -16.57
C LYS A 89 18.02 -26.54 -17.10
N SER A 90 18.07 -25.21 -17.00
CA SER A 90 17.01 -24.35 -17.53
C SER A 90 16.97 -24.37 -19.05
N PHE A 91 18.15 -24.42 -19.67
CA PHE A 91 18.34 -24.45 -21.11
C PHE A 91 17.88 -25.79 -21.69
N MET A 92 18.29 -26.92 -21.10
CA MET A 92 17.87 -28.25 -21.54
C MET A 92 16.34 -28.40 -21.47
N ARG A 93 15.69 -27.91 -20.40
CA ARG A 93 14.21 -27.90 -20.33
C ARG A 93 13.56 -27.08 -21.45
N MET A 94 14.18 -25.98 -21.88
CA MET A 94 13.66 -25.15 -22.97
C MET A 94 13.93 -25.76 -24.35
N ALA A 95 15.07 -26.43 -24.51
CA ALA A 95 15.45 -27.10 -25.74
C ALA A 95 14.65 -28.38 -25.98
N GLU A 96 14.45 -29.20 -24.94
CA GLU A 96 13.54 -30.36 -24.97
C GLU A 96 12.09 -29.96 -25.27
N GLY A 97 11.68 -28.78 -24.78
CA GLY A 97 10.37 -28.20 -25.06
C GLY A 97 10.20 -27.69 -26.49
N GLY A 98 11.24 -27.72 -27.32
CA GLY A 98 11.20 -27.25 -28.70
C GLY A 98 10.95 -25.74 -28.84
N TYR A 99 11.19 -24.97 -27.77
CA TYR A 99 11.01 -23.51 -27.79
C TYR A 99 12.12 -22.78 -28.57
N LEU A 100 13.23 -23.45 -28.84
CA LEU A 100 14.40 -22.88 -29.51
C LEU A 100 14.39 -23.25 -30.99
N HIS A 101 14.16 -22.25 -31.86
CA HIS A 101 14.25 -22.43 -33.32
C HIS A 101 15.68 -22.78 -33.79
N SER A 102 16.69 -22.30 -33.05
CA SER A 102 18.10 -22.53 -33.33
C SER A 102 18.63 -23.88 -32.84
N CYS A 103 17.91 -24.56 -31.95
CA CYS A 103 18.33 -25.85 -31.40
C CYS A 103 17.11 -26.80 -31.40
N PRO A 104 16.87 -27.52 -32.52
CA PRO A 104 15.74 -28.42 -32.62
C PRO A 104 15.85 -29.53 -31.56
N PRO A 105 14.73 -29.96 -30.94
CA PRO A 105 14.71 -30.91 -29.81
C PRO A 105 15.27 -32.30 -30.14
N CYS A 106 15.63 -32.55 -31.40
CA CYS A 106 16.22 -33.79 -31.89
C CYS A 106 17.75 -33.84 -31.84
N SER A 107 18.45 -32.72 -31.58
CA SER A 107 19.92 -32.66 -31.65
C SER A 107 20.64 -32.59 -30.31
N LEU A 108 19.94 -32.80 -29.18
CA LEU A 108 20.53 -32.70 -27.83
C LEU A 108 20.45 -34.00 -27.03
N LYS A 109 19.64 -34.96 -27.47
CA LYS A 109 19.50 -36.26 -26.77
C LYS A 109 20.67 -37.21 -27.02
N ASP A 110 21.49 -36.95 -28.02
CA ASP A 110 22.54 -37.87 -28.45
C ASP A 110 23.97 -37.45 -27.99
N ASP A 111 24.17 -36.23 -27.47
CA ASP A 111 25.51 -35.69 -27.17
C ASP A 111 25.84 -35.51 -25.67
N GLU A 112 24.90 -35.70 -24.74
CA GLU A 112 25.04 -35.37 -23.30
C GLU A 112 25.48 -36.56 -22.39
N GLU A 113 26.07 -37.63 -22.92
CA GLU A 113 26.71 -38.68 -22.08
C GLU A 113 28.21 -38.42 -21.80
N GLY A 114 28.77 -37.27 -22.19
CA GLY A 114 30.22 -37.14 -22.25
C GLY A 114 30.88 -35.78 -22.10
N GLU A 115 30.47 -34.88 -21.20
CA GLU A 115 31.45 -33.94 -20.63
C GLU A 115 30.99 -33.29 -19.31
N GLY A 116 31.49 -33.82 -18.19
CA GLY A 116 31.20 -33.28 -16.87
C GLY A 116 32.28 -33.60 -15.83
N ASP A 117 33.54 -33.70 -16.24
CA ASP A 117 34.66 -33.75 -15.30
C ASP A 117 35.90 -33.08 -15.88
N LYS A 118 36.09 -31.80 -15.53
CA LYS A 118 37.44 -31.20 -15.36
C LYS A 118 37.40 -29.82 -14.70
N LYS A 119 38.11 -29.77 -13.55
CA LYS A 119 38.73 -28.61 -12.87
C LYS A 119 37.79 -27.66 -12.11
N LYS A 120 38.04 -27.36 -10.83
CA LYS A 120 39.35 -27.00 -10.24
C LYS A 120 39.57 -27.52 -8.81
N LYS A 121 40.69 -28.21 -8.65
CA LYS A 121 41.52 -28.27 -7.43
C LYS A 121 42.53 -27.12 -7.50
N LYS A 122 42.47 -26.16 -6.58
CA LYS A 122 43.59 -25.60 -5.80
C LYS A 122 43.05 -24.58 -4.80
#